data_AF-A0A436WXZ9-F1
#
_entry.id   AF-A0A436WXZ9-F1
#
_cell.length_a   1.000
_cell.length_b   1.000
_cell.length_c   1.000
_cell.angle_alpha   90.00
_cell.angle_beta   90.00
_cell.angle_gamma   90.00
#
_symmetry.space_group_name_H-M   'P 1'
#
loop_
_entity.id
_entity.type
_entity.pdbx_description
1 polymer ?
#
loop_
_entity_poly.entity_id
_entity_poly.type
_entity_poly.pdbx_seq_one_letter_code
_entity_poly.pdbx_strand_id
1 'polypeptide(L)'
;MGLPILNALACIGKPVSIYALVDPRDLKAFYVGATTKLLCNRLSSHTNDARQQMPGTRCDRIRSILEDGLRAHISVLEVVEAAEWQEAEQFWIAYLRAIGASLANKAIGGAGATGTKQTAQTRARRRAAASGRDMTALHTPEVRDRAARSMRQPIEVNGRRFDGIKRAATALGMPYSTLHHWLKTGRATRL
;
A
#
# COMPACT_ATOMS: atom_id res chain seq x y z
N MET A 1 1.80 -49.85 -9.89
CA MET A 1 0.57 -49.03 -9.87
C MET A 1 0.93 -47.69 -9.25
N GLY A 2 1.50 -46.79 -10.05
CA GLY A 2 1.81 -45.42 -9.63
C GLY A 2 0.77 -44.47 -10.19
N LEU A 3 0.55 -43.37 -9.45
CA LEU A 3 0.04 -42.03 -9.83
C LEU A 3 -0.70 -41.45 -8.59
N PRO A 4 -0.70 -40.12 -8.35
CA PRO A 4 0.31 -39.13 -8.71
C PRO A 4 0.66 -38.17 -7.56
N ILE A 5 1.86 -37.59 -7.69
CA ILE A 5 2.36 -36.42 -6.97
C ILE A 5 1.53 -35.22 -7.47
N LEU A 6 0.75 -34.56 -6.61
CA LEU A 6 0.25 -33.22 -6.91
C LEU A 6 1.13 -32.19 -6.21
N ASN A 7 2.10 -31.71 -6.97
CA ASN A 7 2.76 -30.42 -6.78
C ASN A 7 1.67 -29.33 -6.71
N ALA A 8 1.26 -28.98 -5.48
CA ALA A 8 0.73 -27.65 -5.23
C ALA A 8 1.93 -26.70 -5.33
N LEU A 9 2.08 -26.09 -6.51
CA LEU A 9 3.04 -25.04 -6.81
C LEU A 9 2.86 -23.90 -5.79
N ALA A 10 3.64 -23.98 -4.72
CA ALA A 10 3.93 -22.85 -3.87
C ALA A 10 4.62 -21.82 -4.75
N CYS A 11 3.90 -20.77 -5.12
CA CYS A 11 4.51 -19.53 -5.58
C CYS A 11 5.21 -18.89 -4.37
N ILE A 12 6.36 -19.45 -3.95
CA ILE A 12 7.13 -18.98 -2.80
C ILE A 12 7.74 -17.63 -3.18
N GLY A 13 6.96 -16.56 -3.01
CA GLY A 13 7.49 -15.22 -2.88
C GLY A 13 8.45 -15.19 -1.69
N LYS A 14 9.51 -14.37 -1.77
CA LYS A 14 10.44 -14.20 -0.63
C LYS A 14 9.64 -13.84 0.62
N PRO A 15 9.88 -14.52 1.76
CA PRO A 15 9.16 -14.23 3.00
C PRO A 15 9.35 -12.77 3.39
N VAL A 16 8.29 -12.17 3.93
CA VAL A 16 8.27 -10.79 4.38
C VAL A 16 8.26 -10.78 5.90
N SER A 17 9.23 -10.09 6.51
CA SER A 17 9.26 -9.88 7.95
C SER A 17 8.49 -8.62 8.32
N ILE A 18 7.46 -8.78 9.15
CA ILE A 18 6.82 -7.69 9.87
C ILE A 18 7.66 -7.39 11.11
N TYR A 19 8.02 -6.13 11.33
CA TYR A 19 8.87 -5.71 12.41
C TYR A 19 8.33 -4.48 13.13
N ALA A 20 8.72 -4.34 14.40
CA ALA A 20 8.56 -3.13 15.19
C ALA A 20 9.90 -2.42 15.36
N LEU A 21 9.89 -1.08 15.33
CA LEU A 21 10.96 -0.26 15.91
C LEU A 21 10.59 0.08 17.35
N VAL A 22 11.54 -0.12 18.25
CA VAL A 22 11.37 -0.01 19.70
C VAL A 22 12.31 1.06 20.24
N ASP A 23 11.77 1.93 21.08
CA ASP A 23 12.55 2.96 21.76
C ASP A 23 13.27 2.32 22.96
N PRO A 24 14.61 2.38 23.02
CA PRO A 24 15.38 1.73 24.09
C PRO A 24 15.12 2.33 25.48
N ARG A 25 14.54 3.55 25.55
CA ARG A 25 14.34 4.27 26.82
C ARG A 25 13.15 3.74 27.61
N ASP A 26 12.10 3.31 26.92
CA ASP A 26 10.85 2.83 27.53
C ASP A 26 10.42 1.44 27.03
N LEU A 27 11.20 0.83 26.13
CA LEU A 27 10.93 -0.45 25.48
C LEU A 27 9.59 -0.51 24.73
N LYS A 28 9.03 0.65 24.34
CA LYS A 28 7.77 0.71 23.61
C LYS A 28 8.01 0.73 22.11
N ALA A 29 7.22 -0.08 21.41
CA ALA A 29 7.15 -0.01 19.96
C ALA A 29 6.57 1.35 19.54
N PHE A 30 7.27 2.06 18.66
CA PHE A 30 6.84 3.35 18.13
C PHE A 30 6.62 3.31 16.61
N TYR A 31 6.92 2.20 15.93
CA TYR A 31 6.67 2.05 14.50
C TYR A 31 6.56 0.58 14.11
N VAL A 32 5.65 0.25 13.20
CA VAL A 32 5.56 -1.07 12.57
C VAL A 32 5.82 -0.93 11.08
N GLY A 33 6.55 -1.89 10.51
CA GLY A 33 6.73 -1.95 9.07
C GLY A 33 6.96 -3.37 8.56
N ALA A 34 6.89 -3.54 7.24
CA ALA A 34 7.26 -4.79 6.56
C ALA A 34 8.58 -4.65 5.78
N THR A 35 9.34 -5.75 5.65
CA THR A 35 10.53 -5.80 4.79
C THR A 35 10.87 -7.20 4.28
N THR A 36 11.43 -7.28 3.08
CA THR A 36 12.08 -8.48 2.52
C THR A 36 13.60 -8.45 2.66
N LYS A 37 14.15 -7.37 3.22
CA LYS A 37 15.59 -7.21 3.46
C LYS A 37 15.95 -7.68 4.87
N LEU A 38 17.24 -7.91 5.11
CA LEU A 38 17.75 -8.14 6.47
C LEU A 38 17.37 -6.97 7.40
N LEU A 39 16.97 -7.29 8.62
CA LEU A 39 16.51 -6.31 9.61
C LEU A 39 17.59 -5.30 9.98
N CYS A 40 18.86 -5.75 10.08
CA CYS A 40 20.00 -4.86 10.33
C CYS A 40 20.16 -3.80 9.23
N ASN A 41 19.95 -4.19 7.96
CA ASN A 41 19.98 -3.27 6.82
C ASN A 41 18.78 -2.32 6.86
N ARG A 42 17.60 -2.82 7.27
CA ARG A 42 16.40 -1.99 7.38
C ARG A 42 16.51 -0.96 8.51
N LEU A 43 17.03 -1.36 9.67
CA LEU A 43 17.31 -0.48 10.80
C LEU A 43 18.36 0.58 10.42
N SER A 44 19.44 0.17 9.74
CA SER A 44 20.45 1.10 9.21
C SER A 44 19.83 2.11 8.25
N SER A 45 18.93 1.68 7.35
CA SER A 45 18.20 2.57 6.45
C SER A 45 17.36 3.60 7.21
N HIS A 46 16.56 3.19 8.20
CA HIS A 46 15.77 4.13 9.00
C HIS A 46 16.64 5.13 9.78
N THR A 47 17.78 4.66 10.29
CA THR A 47 18.75 5.50 10.99
C THR A 47 19.37 6.53 10.03
N ASN A 48 19.69 6.12 8.81
CA ASN A 48 20.22 7.00 7.78
C ASN A 48 19.20 8.05 7.35
N ASP A 49 17.94 7.66 7.12
CA ASP A 49 16.84 8.59 6.80
C ASP A 49 16.70 9.67 7.87
N ALA A 50 16.80 9.29 9.16
CA ALA A 50 16.74 10.22 10.28
C ALA A 50 17.93 11.20 10.32
N ARG A 51 19.14 10.69 10.04
CA ARG A 51 20.38 11.49 9.95
C ARG A 51 20.35 12.48 8.78
N GLN A 52 19.75 12.10 7.66
CA GLN A 52 19.53 12.97 6.50
C GLN A 52 18.37 13.96 6.69
N GLN A 53 17.86 14.08 7.92
CA GLN A 53 16.77 14.97 8.28
C GLN A 53 15.50 14.78 7.44
N MET A 54 15.22 13.54 7.02
CA MET A 54 13.97 13.25 6.32
C MET A 54 12.77 13.55 7.22
N PRO A 55 11.70 14.18 6.69
CA PRO A 55 10.57 14.61 7.50
C PRO A 55 9.69 13.43 7.94
N GLY A 56 9.25 13.43 9.20
CA GLY A 56 8.17 12.57 9.69
C GLY A 56 8.41 12.00 11.09
N THR A 57 7.32 11.74 11.81
CA THR A 57 7.30 11.34 13.22
C THR A 57 8.21 10.15 13.55
N ARG A 58 8.34 9.17 12.65
CA ARG A 58 9.29 8.06 12.81
C ARG A 58 10.74 8.55 12.83
N CYS A 59 11.12 9.39 11.87
CA CYS A 59 12.46 9.95 11.78
C CYS A 59 12.76 10.88 12.96
N ASP A 60 11.78 11.68 13.39
CA ASP A 60 11.92 12.55 14.55
C ASP A 60 12.11 11.74 15.84
N ARG A 61 11.38 10.63 16.01
CA ARG A 61 11.57 9.72 17.15
C ARG A 61 12.96 9.09 17.15
N ILE A 62 13.43 8.61 15.99
CA ILE A 62 14.80 8.06 15.86
C ILE A 62 15.84 9.14 16.15
N ARG A 63 15.65 10.37 15.67
CA ARG A 63 16.58 11.48 15.93
C ARG A 63 16.69 11.76 17.43
N SER A 64 15.58 11.86 18.13
CA SER A 64 15.57 12.03 19.59
C SER A 64 16.29 10.88 20.32
N ILE A 65 16.13 9.63 19.87
CA ILE A 65 16.86 8.49 20.45
C ILE A 65 18.38 8.64 20.22
N LEU A 66 18.79 9.09 19.03
CA LEU A 66 20.20 9.29 18.69
C LEU A 66 20.83 10.47 19.44
N GLU A 67 20.07 11.53 19.69
CA GLU A 67 20.50 12.69 20.48
C GLU A 67 20.83 12.31 21.92
N ASP A 68 20.12 11.32 22.48
CA ASP A 68 20.42 10.74 23.79
C ASP A 68 21.62 9.76 23.76
N GLY A 69 22.32 9.62 22.63
CA GLY A 69 23.43 8.68 22.44
C GLY A 69 23.00 7.22 22.31
N LEU A 70 21.70 6.95 22.19
CA LEU A 70 21.13 5.61 22.12
C LEU A 70 20.84 5.17 20.67
N ARG A 71 20.38 3.94 20.49
CA ARG A 71 19.98 3.40 19.18
C ARG A 71 18.62 2.72 19.27
N ALA A 72 17.75 2.98 18.30
CA ALA A 72 16.48 2.27 18.19
C ALA A 72 16.73 0.77 17.96
N HIS A 73 15.89 -0.07 18.56
CA HIS A 73 15.91 -1.51 18.34
C HIS A 73 14.90 -1.90 17.26
N ILE A 74 15.18 -3.00 16.55
CA ILE A 74 14.26 -3.62 15.61
C ILE A 74 13.93 -5.03 16.11
N SER A 75 12.64 -5.35 16.21
CA SER A 75 12.16 -6.66 16.63
C SER A 75 11.22 -7.25 15.59
N VAL A 76 11.34 -8.54 15.30
CA VAL A 76 10.41 -9.25 14.41
C VAL A 76 9.13 -9.53 15.18
N LEU A 77 7.99 -9.17 14.58
CA LEU A 77 6.68 -9.53 15.09
C LEU A 77 6.17 -10.82 14.45
N GLU A 78 6.34 -10.92 13.12
CA GLU A 78 5.82 -12.04 12.35
C GLU A 78 6.60 -12.17 11.02
N VAL A 79 6.67 -13.38 10.48
CA VAL A 79 7.18 -13.63 9.12
C VAL A 79 6.07 -14.30 8.33
N VAL A 80 5.67 -13.66 7.23
CA VAL A 80 4.53 -14.08 6.41
C VAL A 80 4.93 -14.22 4.96
N GLU A 81 4.07 -14.84 4.15
CA GLU A 81 4.27 -14.87 2.72
C GLU A 81 4.08 -13.48 2.09
N ALA A 82 4.70 -13.26 0.93
CA ALA A 82 4.64 -11.97 0.24
C ALA A 82 3.22 -11.55 -0.19
N ALA A 83 2.24 -12.45 -0.16
CA ALA A 83 0.85 -12.13 -0.46
C ALA A 83 0.09 -11.56 0.77
N GLU A 84 0.59 -11.77 1.98
CA GLU A 84 -0.15 -11.58 3.24
C GLU A 84 0.42 -10.44 4.10
N TRP A 85 1.52 -9.83 3.68
CA TRP A 85 2.22 -8.83 4.51
C TRP A 85 1.39 -7.58 4.77
N GLN A 86 0.46 -7.22 3.88
CA GLN A 86 -0.39 -6.06 4.10
C GLN A 86 -1.36 -6.29 5.25
N GLU A 87 -2.03 -7.44 5.26
CA GLU A 87 -2.95 -7.87 6.30
C GLU A 87 -2.22 -8.01 7.64
N ALA A 88 -1.06 -8.65 7.64
CA ALA A 88 -0.22 -8.80 8.83
C ALA A 88 0.26 -7.45 9.39
N GLU A 89 0.74 -6.54 8.54
CA GLU A 89 1.16 -5.19 8.99
C GLU A 89 -0.01 -4.41 9.60
N GLN A 90 -1.20 -4.46 8.98
CA GLN A 90 -2.39 -3.80 9.51
C GLN A 90 -2.83 -4.40 10.84
N PHE A 91 -2.81 -5.73 10.96
CA PHE A 91 -3.12 -6.44 12.19
C PHE A 91 -2.21 -5.98 13.34
N TRP A 92 -0.90 -5.97 13.14
CA TRP A 92 0.05 -5.57 14.19
C TRP A 92 -0.06 -4.09 14.56
N ILE A 93 -0.33 -3.20 13.61
CA ILE A 93 -0.60 -1.79 13.90
C ILE A 93 -1.86 -1.64 14.76
N ALA A 94 -2.94 -2.34 14.40
CA ALA A 94 -4.20 -2.31 15.14
C ALA A 94 -4.05 -2.90 16.55
N TYR A 95 -3.41 -4.06 16.67
CA TYR A 95 -3.13 -4.74 17.93
C TYR A 95 -2.30 -3.87 18.87
N LEU A 96 -1.17 -3.33 18.39
CA LEU A 96 -0.30 -2.50 19.23
C LEU A 96 -0.98 -1.19 19.67
N ARG A 97 -1.83 -0.59 18.81
CA ARG A 97 -2.65 0.56 19.20
C ARG A 97 -3.70 0.19 20.25
N ALA A 98 -4.34 -0.96 20.11
CA ALA A 98 -5.36 -1.44 21.04
C ALA A 98 -4.78 -1.67 22.46
N ILE A 99 -3.53 -2.12 22.56
CA ILE A 99 -2.83 -2.25 23.84
C ILE A 99 -2.16 -0.95 24.32
N GLY A 100 -2.41 0.19 23.65
CA GLY A 100 -1.97 1.52 24.09
C GLY A 100 -0.61 2.00 23.55
N ALA A 101 -0.03 1.36 22.54
CA ALA A 101 1.21 1.82 21.94
C ALA A 101 1.01 3.08 21.08
N SER A 102 1.85 4.10 21.29
CA SER A 102 1.84 5.35 20.52
C SER A 102 2.63 5.23 19.22
N LEU A 103 2.09 4.50 18.24
CA LEU A 103 2.74 4.27 16.95
C LEU A 103 2.79 5.52 16.06
N ALA A 104 3.96 5.79 15.48
CA ALA A 104 4.24 6.84 14.49
C ALA A 104 3.74 6.52 13.06
N ASN A 105 3.08 5.38 12.86
CA ASN A 105 2.49 4.99 11.58
C ASN A 105 1.40 5.99 11.17
N LYS A 106 1.59 6.67 10.03
CA LYS A 106 0.64 7.68 9.50
C LYS A 106 -0.67 7.09 8.93
N ALA A 107 -0.67 5.82 8.58
CA ALA A 107 -1.81 5.11 7.99
C ALA A 107 -2.07 3.80 8.77
N ILE A 108 -3.15 3.11 8.41
CA ILE A 108 -3.55 1.82 9.01
C ILE A 108 -2.51 0.71 8.73
N GLY A 109 -1.63 0.89 7.75
CA GLY A 109 -0.73 -0.16 7.23
C GLY A 109 -1.13 -0.57 5.82
N GLY A 110 -0.28 -1.31 5.11
CA GLY A 110 -0.41 -1.62 3.70
C GLY A 110 0.24 -0.57 2.80
N ALA A 111 0.62 -0.99 1.58
CA ALA A 111 1.42 -0.27 0.60
C ALA A 111 1.07 1.23 0.46
N GLY A 112 1.70 2.09 1.29
CA GLY A 112 1.77 3.54 1.16
C GLY A 112 0.45 4.28 0.86
N ALA A 113 -0.14 4.88 1.90
CA ALA A 113 -1.05 6.04 1.77
C ALA A 113 -2.31 5.86 0.91
N THR A 114 -3.12 4.83 1.16
CA THR A 114 -4.56 4.93 0.91
C THR A 114 -5.22 5.66 2.08
N GLY A 115 -5.29 7.00 2.01
CA GLY A 115 -6.15 7.77 2.93
C GLY A 115 -5.64 9.14 3.42
N THR A 116 -4.40 9.54 3.14
CA THR A 116 -3.90 10.84 3.62
C THR A 116 -4.56 11.99 2.85
N LYS A 117 -5.43 12.79 3.50
CA LYS A 117 -5.89 14.07 2.95
C LYS A 117 -4.64 14.90 2.60
N GLN A 118 -4.47 15.24 1.33
CA GLN A 118 -3.32 16.01 0.88
C GLN A 118 -3.26 17.32 1.65
N THR A 119 -2.08 17.68 2.16
CA THR A 119 -1.90 18.99 2.81
C THR A 119 -2.21 20.09 1.81
N ALA A 120 -2.70 21.25 2.28
CA ALA A 120 -3.02 22.37 1.42
C ALA A 120 -1.82 22.77 0.54
N GLN A 121 -0.61 22.71 1.09
CA GLN A 121 0.65 22.93 0.37
C GLN A 121 0.91 21.88 -0.73
N THR A 122 0.69 20.59 -0.45
CA THR A 122 0.84 19.53 -1.47
C THR A 122 -0.19 19.68 -2.58
N ARG A 123 -1.43 20.02 -2.21
CA ARG A 123 -2.51 20.29 -3.16
C ARG A 123 -2.20 21.51 -4.03
N ALA A 124 -1.67 22.58 -3.45
CA ALA A 124 -1.26 23.79 -4.17
C ALA A 124 -0.09 23.51 -5.12
N ARG A 125 0.96 22.80 -4.67
CA ARG A 125 2.09 22.39 -5.54
C ARG A 125 1.64 21.52 -6.70
N ARG A 126 0.76 20.55 -6.46
CA ARG A 126 0.19 19.70 -7.51
C ARG A 126 -0.70 20.50 -8.47
N ARG A 127 -1.50 21.44 -7.95
CA ARG A 127 -2.33 22.33 -8.78
C ARG A 127 -1.45 23.21 -9.66
N ALA A 128 -0.42 23.85 -9.11
CA ALA A 128 0.52 24.66 -9.88
C ALA A 128 1.22 23.85 -10.98
N ALA A 129 1.66 22.63 -10.67
CA ALA A 129 2.26 21.71 -11.65
C ALA A 129 1.26 21.20 -12.72
N ALA A 130 -0.04 21.22 -12.44
CA ALA A 130 -1.09 20.84 -13.38
C ALA A 130 -1.58 22.03 -14.23
N SER A 131 -1.61 23.23 -13.66
CA SER A 131 -2.20 24.45 -14.24
C SER A 131 -1.43 25.05 -15.43
N GLY A 132 -0.36 24.41 -15.89
CA GLY A 132 0.37 24.81 -17.11
C GLY A 132 0.43 23.70 -18.18
N ARG A 133 -0.29 22.59 -17.98
CA ARG A 133 -0.33 21.52 -18.99
C ARG A 133 -1.36 21.86 -20.04
N ASP A 134 -0.93 21.95 -21.29
CA ASP A 134 -1.87 21.96 -22.41
C ASP A 134 -2.50 20.56 -22.54
N MET A 135 -3.78 20.48 -22.15
CA MET A 135 -4.59 19.26 -22.21
C MET A 135 -5.52 19.28 -23.44
N THR A 136 -5.40 20.26 -24.32
CA THR A 136 -6.28 20.44 -25.49
C THR A 136 -6.30 19.20 -26.38
N ALA A 137 -5.15 18.55 -26.55
CA ALA A 137 -5.00 17.28 -27.27
C ALA A 137 -5.75 16.09 -26.64
N LEU A 138 -6.13 16.18 -25.35
CA LEU A 138 -6.88 15.13 -24.64
C LEU A 138 -8.39 15.43 -24.57
N HIS A 139 -8.83 16.60 -25.03
CA HIS A 139 -10.24 17.01 -25.06
C HIS A 139 -10.86 16.97 -26.46
N THR A 140 -10.18 16.38 -27.45
CA THR A 140 -10.74 16.26 -28.78
C THR A 140 -12.01 15.38 -28.77
N PRO A 141 -12.97 15.61 -29.68
CA PRO A 141 -14.17 14.79 -29.80
C PRO A 141 -13.84 13.29 -29.92
N GLU A 142 -12.76 12.94 -30.63
CA GLU A 142 -12.33 11.57 -30.85
C GLU A 142 -11.87 10.88 -29.56
N VAL A 143 -11.14 11.60 -28.70
CA VAL A 143 -10.70 11.10 -27.39
C VAL A 143 -11.89 10.93 -26.45
N ARG A 144 -12.82 11.89 -26.45
CA ARG A 144 -14.07 11.81 -25.69
C ARG A 144 -14.93 10.63 -26.13
N ASP A 145 -15.07 10.41 -27.43
CA ASP A 145 -15.84 9.31 -27.99
C ASP A 145 -15.19 7.96 -27.72
N ARG A 146 -13.85 7.88 -27.81
CA ARG A 146 -13.10 6.68 -27.42
C ARG A 146 -13.30 6.33 -25.95
N ALA A 147 -13.22 7.33 -25.07
CA ALA A 147 -13.47 7.14 -23.63
C ALA A 147 -14.93 6.72 -23.38
N ALA A 148 -15.90 7.35 -24.04
CA ALA A 148 -17.32 7.02 -23.92
C ALA A 148 -17.62 5.59 -24.41
N ARG A 149 -17.07 5.19 -25.56
CA ARG A 149 -17.18 3.81 -26.09
C ARG A 149 -16.59 2.81 -25.11
N SER A 150 -15.40 3.07 -24.58
CA SER A 150 -14.76 2.16 -23.62
C SER A 150 -15.57 2.03 -22.32
N MET A 151 -16.27 3.07 -21.87
CA MET A 151 -17.14 3.00 -20.69
C MET A 151 -18.41 2.19 -20.92
N ARG A 152 -18.93 2.20 -22.15
CA ARG A 152 -20.14 1.47 -22.57
C ARG A 152 -19.87 0.06 -23.09
N GLN A 153 -18.60 -0.30 -23.26
CA GLN A 153 -18.22 -1.63 -23.72
C GLN A 153 -18.79 -2.68 -22.77
N PRO A 154 -19.56 -3.67 -23.29
CA PRO A 154 -20.10 -4.71 -22.45
C PRO A 154 -18.96 -5.49 -21.79
N ILE A 155 -19.19 -5.88 -20.54
CA ILE A 155 -18.24 -6.70 -19.81
C ILE A 155 -18.96 -7.90 -19.22
N GLU A 156 -18.24 -8.98 -19.08
CA GLU A 156 -18.68 -10.17 -18.36
C GLU A 156 -17.96 -10.26 -17.03
N VAL A 157 -18.73 -10.47 -15.97
CA VAL A 157 -18.22 -10.65 -14.61
C VAL A 157 -18.96 -11.84 -14.03
N ASN A 158 -18.22 -12.89 -13.64
CA ASN A 158 -18.79 -14.12 -13.07
C ASN A 158 -19.93 -14.73 -13.91
N GLY A 159 -19.77 -14.76 -15.24
CA GLY A 159 -20.77 -15.31 -16.17
C GLY A 159 -22.01 -14.44 -16.38
N ARG A 160 -22.06 -13.22 -15.81
CA ARG A 160 -23.13 -12.24 -16.05
C ARG A 160 -22.62 -11.12 -16.94
N ARG A 161 -23.37 -10.81 -18.00
CA ARG A 161 -23.09 -9.70 -18.92
C ARG A 161 -23.67 -8.39 -18.41
N PHE A 162 -22.90 -7.33 -18.52
CA PHE A 162 -23.29 -5.97 -18.17
C PHE A 162 -22.93 -4.98 -19.28
N ASP A 163 -23.83 -4.04 -19.58
CA ASP A 163 -23.61 -3.01 -20.61
C ASP A 163 -22.78 -1.84 -20.05
N GLY A 164 -21.52 -2.11 -19.77
CA GLY A 164 -20.56 -1.12 -19.30
C GLY A 164 -20.13 -1.31 -17.85
N ILE A 165 -18.88 -0.93 -17.62
CA ILE A 165 -18.18 -1.10 -16.35
C ILE A 165 -18.87 -0.38 -15.19
N LYS A 166 -19.48 0.79 -15.42
CA LYS A 166 -20.17 1.52 -14.34
C LYS A 166 -21.45 0.81 -13.90
N ARG A 167 -22.23 0.27 -14.83
CA ARG A 167 -23.46 -0.45 -14.52
C ARG A 167 -23.15 -1.74 -13.77
N ALA A 168 -22.11 -2.46 -14.19
CA ALA A 168 -21.60 -3.62 -13.46
C ALA A 168 -21.16 -3.27 -12.04
N ALA A 169 -20.37 -2.20 -11.86
CA ALA A 169 -19.93 -1.77 -10.53
C ALA A 169 -21.11 -1.46 -9.59
N THR A 170 -22.09 -0.70 -10.08
CA THR A 170 -23.32 -0.39 -9.32
C THR A 170 -24.13 -1.65 -9.00
N ALA A 171 -24.37 -2.52 -9.99
CA ALA A 171 -25.18 -3.73 -9.81
C ALA A 171 -24.53 -4.74 -8.86
N LEU A 172 -23.19 -4.80 -8.82
CA LEU A 172 -22.44 -5.69 -7.94
C LEU A 172 -22.15 -5.06 -6.57
N GLY A 173 -22.53 -3.79 -6.33
CA GLY A 173 -22.24 -3.07 -5.10
C GLY A 173 -20.75 -2.85 -4.86
N MET A 174 -19.94 -2.82 -5.93
CA MET A 174 -18.49 -2.78 -5.84
C MET A 174 -17.93 -1.41 -6.22
N PRO A 175 -16.79 -0.99 -5.62
CA PRO A 175 -16.07 0.18 -6.10
C PRO A 175 -15.64 0.01 -7.57
N TYR A 176 -15.77 1.08 -8.35
CA TYR A 176 -15.36 1.13 -9.76
C TYR A 176 -13.91 0.68 -9.97
N SER A 177 -13.02 1.05 -9.05
CA SER A 177 -11.61 0.66 -9.06
C SER A 177 -11.40 -0.85 -8.98
N THR A 178 -12.22 -1.55 -8.18
CA THR A 178 -12.14 -3.00 -8.02
C THR A 178 -12.46 -3.71 -9.32
N LEU A 179 -13.50 -3.27 -10.02
CA LEU A 179 -13.89 -3.85 -11.28
C LEU A 179 -12.86 -3.58 -12.40
N HIS A 180 -12.23 -2.41 -12.39
CA HIS A 180 -11.12 -2.11 -13.30
C HIS A 180 -9.89 -2.99 -13.03
N HIS A 181 -9.62 -3.31 -11.76
CA HIS A 181 -8.57 -4.26 -11.40
C HIS A 181 -8.90 -5.68 -11.87
N TRP A 182 -10.18 -6.09 -11.81
CA TRP A 182 -10.62 -7.41 -12.30
C TRP A 182 -10.47 -7.57 -13.80
N LEU A 183 -10.80 -6.54 -14.59
CA LEU A 183 -10.54 -6.53 -16.03
C LEU A 183 -9.04 -6.64 -16.35
N LYS A 184 -8.17 -6.03 -15.52
CA LYS A 184 -6.72 -6.10 -15.70
C LYS A 184 -6.13 -7.45 -15.31
N THR A 185 -6.72 -8.10 -14.30
CA THR A 185 -6.27 -9.40 -13.77
C THR A 185 -6.95 -10.59 -14.43
N GLY A 186 -7.81 -10.34 -15.43
CA GLY A 186 -8.53 -11.39 -16.17
C GLY A 186 -9.70 -12.03 -15.40
N ARG A 187 -10.07 -11.49 -14.24
CA ARG A 187 -11.24 -11.94 -13.45
C ARG A 187 -12.58 -11.42 -14.00
N ALA A 188 -12.52 -10.44 -14.88
CA ALA A 188 -13.62 -9.97 -15.70
C ALA A 188 -13.11 -9.80 -17.13
N THR A 189 -13.99 -9.93 -18.10
CA THR A 189 -13.62 -9.86 -19.52
C THR A 189 -14.41 -8.76 -20.21
N ARG A 190 -13.76 -8.03 -21.12
CA ARG A 190 -14.48 -7.12 -22.03
C ARG A 190 -14.97 -7.93 -23.22
N LEU A 191 -16.25 -7.78 -23.54
CA LEU A 191 -16.88 -8.39 -24.72
C LEU A 191 -16.76 -7.47 -25.94
#